data_AF-A0A376FF72-F1
#
_entry.id   AF-A0A376FF72-F1
#
_cell.length_a   1.000
_cell.length_b   1.000
_cell.length_c   1.000
_cell.angle_alpha   90.00
_cell.angle_beta   90.00
_cell.angle_gamma   90.00
#
_symmetry.space_group_name_H-M   'P 1'
#
loop_
_entity.id
_entity.type
_entity.pdbx_description
1 polymer ?
#
loop_
_entity_poly.entity_id
_entity_poly.type
_entity_poly.pdbx_seq_one_letter_code
_entity_poly.pdbx_strand_id
1 'polypeptide(L)'
;MVILSALEIDVDFNVNVITGSDGVMRGASGGHCDVAAAANLTIVVAPLLRSRIPTVVKRVTTRLTPGESIDVLVTDHGIAVNPARPEIRERLLEAGLKVVDISALYERAISLTGVPKPIEFTDKIVGVIRYRDGSVIDTVRQVKEEV
;
A
#
# COMPACT_ATOMS: atom_id res chain seq x y z
N MET A 1 -4.46 -18.34 -3.71
CA MET A 1 -3.39 -17.37 -3.39
C MET A 1 -3.28 -16.39 -4.55
N VAL A 2 -3.08 -15.12 -4.26
CA VAL A 2 -2.78 -14.10 -5.27
C VAL A 2 -1.54 -13.30 -4.89
N ILE A 3 -0.77 -12.89 -5.90
CA ILE A 3 0.38 -12.01 -5.75
C ILE A 3 0.06 -10.70 -6.48
N LEU A 4 0.13 -9.60 -5.74
CA LEU A 4 -0.20 -8.25 -6.21
C LEU A 4 1.00 -7.33 -6.04
N SER A 5 0.95 -6.18 -6.70
CA SER A 5 1.94 -5.10 -6.54
C SER A 5 1.30 -3.87 -5.87
N ALA A 6 2.12 -2.89 -5.52
CA ALA A 6 1.69 -1.62 -4.92
C ALA A 6 2.52 -0.45 -5.45
N LEU A 7 1.88 0.73 -5.59
CA LEU A 7 2.59 2.02 -5.65
C LEU A 7 2.95 2.47 -4.23
N GLU A 8 1.98 2.41 -3.32
CA GLU A 8 2.16 2.65 -1.89
C GLU A 8 1.39 1.58 -1.11
N ILE A 9 1.90 1.23 0.07
CA ILE A 9 1.18 0.47 1.10
C ILE A 9 1.41 1.16 2.44
N ASP A 10 0.36 1.36 3.23
CA ASP A 10 0.50 1.98 4.54
C ASP A 10 0.65 0.98 5.70
N VAL A 11 0.93 1.51 6.89
CA VAL A 11 1.09 0.70 8.12
C VAL A 11 -0.20 -0.02 8.54
N ASP A 12 -1.35 0.36 7.99
CA ASP A 12 -2.64 -0.31 8.15
C ASP A 12 -2.91 -1.29 6.98
N PHE A 13 -1.89 -1.60 6.17
CA PHE A 13 -1.91 -2.48 5.00
C PHE A 13 -2.80 -2.01 3.84
N ASN A 14 -3.34 -0.78 3.86
CA ASN A 14 -4.09 -0.27 2.72
C ASN A 14 -3.16 -0.05 1.53
N VAL A 15 -3.64 -0.35 0.33
CA VAL A 15 -2.82 -0.30 -0.90
C VAL A 15 -3.33 0.76 -1.86
N ASN A 16 -2.38 1.53 -2.40
CA ASN A 16 -2.56 2.44 -3.51
C ASN A 16 -1.94 1.84 -4.78
N VAL A 17 -2.72 1.84 -5.87
CA VAL A 17 -2.25 1.59 -7.24
C VAL A 17 -2.82 2.60 -8.23
N ILE A 18 -3.31 3.75 -7.75
CA ILE A 18 -3.99 4.78 -8.54
C ILE A 18 -3.10 6.01 -8.73
N THR A 19 -2.63 6.62 -7.64
CA THR A 19 -1.89 7.88 -7.66
C THR A 19 -0.40 7.64 -7.44
N GLY A 20 0.43 8.38 -8.17
CA GLY A 20 1.88 8.38 -7.96
C GLY A 20 2.27 9.20 -6.72
N SER A 21 3.57 9.23 -6.42
CA SER A 21 4.14 10.01 -5.30
C SER A 21 3.98 11.53 -5.42
N ASP A 22 3.52 12.03 -6.57
CA ASP A 22 3.16 13.42 -6.82
C ASP A 22 1.65 13.66 -6.74
N GLY A 23 0.87 12.65 -6.36
CA GLY A 23 -0.59 12.71 -6.24
C GLY A 23 -1.33 12.61 -7.57
N VAL A 24 -0.61 12.54 -8.69
CA VAL A 24 -1.22 12.48 -10.02
C VAL A 24 -1.66 11.06 -10.34
N MET A 25 -2.90 10.91 -10.83
CA MET A 25 -3.43 9.62 -11.30
C MET A 25 -2.61 9.10 -12.48
N ARG A 26 -2.03 7.91 -12.32
CA ARG A 26 -1.21 7.23 -13.34
C ARG A 26 -1.29 5.72 -13.30
N GLY A 27 -2.04 5.18 -12.36
CA GLY A 27 -2.26 3.75 -12.22
C GLY A 27 -3.66 3.34 -12.64
N ALA A 28 -4.04 2.13 -12.26
CA ALA A 28 -5.33 1.55 -12.61
C ALA A 28 -5.82 0.67 -11.47
N SER A 29 -7.14 0.67 -11.23
CA SER A 29 -7.73 -0.24 -10.24
C SER A 29 -7.48 -1.70 -10.60
N GLY A 30 -7.75 -2.06 -11.86
CA GLY A 30 -7.79 -3.44 -12.31
C GLY A 30 -8.71 -4.29 -11.42
N GLY A 31 -8.39 -5.58 -11.32
CA GLY A 31 -9.03 -6.49 -10.36
C GLY A 31 -8.29 -6.57 -9.02
N HIS A 32 -7.45 -5.58 -8.67
CA HIS A 32 -6.56 -5.64 -7.49
C HIS A 32 -7.35 -5.90 -6.21
N CYS A 33 -8.36 -5.07 -5.94
CA CYS A 33 -9.21 -5.22 -4.77
C CYS A 33 -10.16 -6.43 -4.85
N ASP A 34 -10.52 -6.87 -6.06
CA ASP A 34 -11.40 -8.03 -6.25
C ASP A 34 -10.72 -9.34 -5.86
N VAL A 35 -9.53 -9.58 -6.41
CA VAL A 35 -8.80 -10.83 -6.15
C VAL A 35 -8.20 -10.82 -4.74
N ALA A 36 -7.88 -9.65 -4.19
CA ALA A 36 -7.46 -9.51 -2.79
C ALA A 36 -8.59 -9.94 -1.83
N ALA A 37 -9.82 -9.48 -2.07
CA ALA A 37 -10.97 -9.81 -1.23
C ALA A 37 -11.42 -11.28 -1.36
N ALA A 38 -11.14 -11.93 -2.50
CA ALA A 38 -11.58 -13.31 -2.77
C ALA A 38 -10.53 -14.38 -2.42
N ALA A 39 -9.27 -14.01 -2.24
CA ALA A 39 -8.20 -14.97 -2.02
C ALA A 39 -8.07 -15.37 -0.54
N ASN A 40 -7.82 -16.65 -0.28
CA ASN A 40 -7.48 -17.14 1.07
C ASN A 40 -6.12 -16.63 1.58
N LEU A 41 -5.26 -16.19 0.65
CA LEU A 41 -3.92 -15.66 0.91
C LEU A 41 -3.59 -14.60 -0.14
N THR A 42 -3.46 -13.35 0.30
CA THR A 42 -3.11 -12.19 -0.51
C THR A 42 -1.74 -11.66 -0.13
N ILE A 43 -0.81 -11.70 -1.08
CA ILE A 43 0.56 -11.23 -0.90
C ILE A 43 0.78 -10.00 -1.79
N VAL A 44 1.15 -8.88 -1.19
CA VAL A 44 1.67 -7.71 -1.91
C VAL A 44 3.19 -7.82 -1.96
N VAL A 45 3.76 -7.68 -3.15
CA VAL A 45 5.21 -7.67 -3.37
C VAL A 45 5.61 -6.32 -3.93
N ALA A 46 6.54 -5.63 -3.27
CA ALA A 46 7.10 -4.40 -3.76
C ALA A 46 8.51 -4.17 -3.19
N PRO A 47 9.42 -3.51 -3.93
CA PRO A 47 10.66 -3.04 -3.32
C PRO A 47 10.33 -2.03 -2.23
N LEU A 48 11.13 -1.97 -1.17
CA LEU A 48 10.93 -1.01 -0.08
C LEU A 48 10.96 0.42 -0.63
N LEU A 49 11.84 0.66 -1.61
CA LEU A 49 12.05 1.95 -2.25
C LEU A 49 12.01 1.82 -3.78
N ARG A 50 11.47 2.84 -4.45
CA ARG A 50 11.65 3.06 -5.89
C ARG A 50 12.46 4.32 -6.08
N SER A 51 13.77 4.17 -6.29
CA SER A 51 14.72 5.29 -6.21
C SER A 51 14.67 5.96 -4.83
N ARG A 52 14.18 7.20 -4.72
CA ARG A 52 14.00 7.91 -3.43
C ARG A 52 12.56 7.90 -2.91
N ILE A 53 11.65 7.18 -3.56
CA ILE A 53 10.23 7.14 -3.20
C ILE A 53 9.99 5.92 -2.30
N PRO A 54 9.54 6.10 -1.05
CA PRO A 54 9.20 4.99 -0.18
C PRO A 54 7.91 4.31 -0.65
N THR A 55 7.91 2.98 -0.77
CA THR A 55 6.69 2.21 -1.04
C THR A 55 5.86 2.01 0.23
N VAL A 56 6.52 1.84 1.39
CA VAL A 56 5.85 1.74 2.68
C VAL A 56 5.73 3.13 3.29
N VAL A 57 4.50 3.61 3.49
CA VAL A 57 4.20 4.97 3.94
C VAL A 57 3.36 4.95 5.22
N LYS A 58 3.17 6.11 5.85
CA LYS A 58 2.32 6.21 7.05
C LYS A 58 0.83 6.09 6.71
N ARG A 59 0.43 6.65 5.57
CA ARG A 59 -0.93 6.60 5.04
C ARG A 59 -0.82 6.70 3.52
N VAL A 60 -1.57 5.87 2.80
CA VAL A 60 -1.58 5.92 1.34
C VAL A 60 -2.25 7.21 0.84
N THR A 61 -1.78 7.71 -0.30
CA THR A 61 -2.35 8.88 -0.96
C THR A 61 -3.75 8.60 -1.51
N THR A 62 -4.00 7.38 -1.95
CA THR A 62 -5.31 6.93 -2.42
C THR A 62 -5.54 5.48 -2.04
N ARG A 63 -6.58 5.23 -1.25
CA ARG A 63 -6.96 3.89 -0.79
C ARG A 63 -7.80 3.20 -1.87
N LEU A 64 -7.23 2.17 -2.49
CA LEU A 64 -7.97 1.30 -3.41
C LEU A 64 -8.34 -0.03 -2.75
N THR A 65 -7.36 -0.71 -2.17
CA THR A 65 -7.56 -2.04 -1.58
C THR A 65 -7.46 -1.93 -0.06
N PRO A 66 -8.54 -2.26 0.68
CA PRO A 66 -8.53 -2.32 2.14
C PRO A 66 -7.44 -3.22 2.70
N GLY A 67 -6.76 -2.77 3.76
CA GLY A 67 -5.73 -3.58 4.42
C GLY A 67 -6.24 -4.89 5.03
N GLU A 68 -7.53 -4.97 5.38
CA GLU A 68 -8.18 -6.22 5.81
C GLU A 68 -8.17 -7.32 4.73
N SER A 69 -7.99 -6.96 3.46
CA SER A 69 -7.87 -7.91 2.33
C SER A 69 -6.41 -8.24 1.99
N ILE A 70 -5.43 -7.71 2.73
CA ILE A 70 -4.00 -7.93 2.51
C ILE A 70 -3.42 -8.69 3.69
N ASP A 71 -2.84 -9.86 3.43
CA ASP A 71 -2.30 -10.72 4.50
C ASP A 71 -0.81 -10.51 4.72
N VAL A 72 -0.06 -10.30 3.63
CA VAL A 72 1.41 -10.24 3.67
C VAL A 72 1.92 -9.17 2.72
N LEU A 73 2.91 -8.40 3.18
CA LEU A 73 3.78 -7.56 2.37
C LEU A 73 5.17 -8.20 2.32
N VAL A 74 5.70 -8.43 1.12
CA VAL A 74 7.07 -8.88 0.90
C VAL A 74 7.88 -7.76 0.26
N THR A 75 9.00 -7.41 0.89
CA THR A 75 9.97 -6.45 0.38
C THR A 75 11.37 -7.06 0.33
N ASP A 76 12.29 -6.39 -0.33
CA ASP A 76 13.74 -6.65 -0.30
C ASP A 76 14.38 -6.37 1.08
N HIS A 77 13.63 -5.82 2.04
CA HIS A 77 14.11 -5.55 3.40
C HIS A 77 13.50 -6.45 4.48
N GLY A 78 12.49 -7.25 4.14
CA GLY A 78 11.80 -8.15 5.06
C GLY A 78 10.35 -8.40 4.65
N ILE A 79 9.70 -9.29 5.39
CA ILE A 79 8.30 -9.67 5.21
C ILE A 79 7.50 -9.09 6.38
N ALA A 80 6.44 -8.34 6.10
CA ALA A 80 5.47 -7.93 7.11
C ALA A 80 4.19 -8.74 6.93
N VAL A 81 3.71 -9.35 8.02
CA VAL A 81 2.44 -10.09 8.05
C VAL A 81 1.41 -9.23 8.77
N ASN A 82 0.22 -9.13 8.19
CA ASN A 82 -0.90 -8.43 8.81
C ASN A 82 -1.20 -9.06 10.19
N PRO A 83 -1.28 -8.27 11.27
CA PRO A 83 -1.61 -8.79 12.60
C PRO A 83 -2.90 -9.61 12.67
N ALA A 84 -3.83 -9.42 11.73
CA ALA A 84 -5.04 -10.23 11.58
C ALA A 84 -4.77 -11.69 11.15
N ARG A 85 -3.54 -12.03 10.75
CA ARG A 85 -3.12 -13.36 10.27
C ARG A 85 -1.94 -13.94 11.09
N PRO A 86 -2.09 -14.10 12.42
CA PRO A 86 -0.99 -14.57 13.28
C PRO A 86 -0.48 -15.96 12.90
N GLU A 87 -1.33 -16.82 12.34
CA GLU A 87 -0.98 -18.16 11.89
C GLU A 87 0.00 -18.15 10.70
N ILE A 88 -0.09 -17.14 9.83
CA ILE A 88 0.88 -16.97 8.73
C ILE A 88 2.21 -16.52 9.31
N ARG A 89 2.20 -15.58 10.27
CA ARG A 89 3.41 -15.06 10.91
C ARG A 89 4.22 -16.18 11.55
N GLU A 90 3.58 -17.04 12.33
CA GLU A 90 4.21 -18.19 12.98
C GLU A 90 4.86 -19.13 11.96
N ARG A 91 4.12 -19.54 10.92
CA ARG A 91 4.64 -20.44 9.87
C ARG A 91 5.84 -19.86 9.12
N LEU A 92 5.87 -18.54 8.87
CA LEU A 92 7.01 -17.90 8.20
C LEU A 92 8.22 -17.78 9.13
N LEU A 93 8.02 -17.55 10.43
CA LEU A 93 9.08 -17.55 11.43
C LEU A 93 9.70 -18.95 11.61
N GLU A 94 8.88 -19.99 11.70
CA GLU A 94 9.32 -21.40 11.77
C GLU A 94 10.11 -21.81 10.53
N ALA A 95 9.72 -21.30 9.36
CA ALA A 95 10.45 -21.50 8.10
C ALA A 95 11.78 -20.71 8.03
N GLY A 96 12.15 -19.96 9.06
CA GLY A 96 13.40 -19.19 9.13
C GLY A 96 13.39 -17.92 8.27
N LEU A 97 12.22 -17.40 7.90
CA LEU A 97 12.11 -16.18 7.10
C LEU A 97 12.20 -14.94 7.97
N LYS A 98 12.75 -13.85 7.40
CA LYS A 98 12.88 -12.55 8.07
C LYS A 98 11.52 -11.83 8.12
N VAL A 99 10.74 -12.14 9.14
CA VAL A 99 9.47 -11.45 9.43
C VAL A 99 9.71 -10.26 10.36
N VAL A 100 9.14 -9.11 10.01
CA VAL A 100 9.23 -7.83 10.74
C VAL A 100 7.86 -7.19 10.82
N ASP A 101 7.69 -6.22 11.70
CA ASP A 101 6.46 -5.42 11.73
C ASP A 101 6.47 -4.41 10.56
N ILE A 102 5.30 -4.09 10.01
CA ILE A 102 5.21 -3.15 8.88
C ILE A 102 5.73 -1.75 9.26
N SER A 103 5.58 -1.36 10.53
CA SER A 103 6.16 -0.12 11.07
C SER A 103 7.70 -0.10 10.97
N ALA A 104 8.37 -1.25 11.15
CA ALA A 104 9.82 -1.33 10.99
C ALA A 104 10.24 -1.16 9.52
N LEU A 105 9.42 -1.62 8.57
CA LEU A 105 9.64 -1.34 7.14
C LEU A 105 9.45 0.14 6.84
N TYR A 106 8.40 0.78 7.38
CA TYR A 106 8.18 2.22 7.27
C TYR A 106 9.38 3.02 7.82
N GLU A 107 9.78 2.75 9.06
CA GLU A 107 10.94 3.41 9.69
C GLU A 107 12.22 3.21 8.87
N ARG A 108 12.42 2.00 8.34
CA ARG A 108 13.56 1.72 7.47
C ARG A 108 13.50 2.55 6.19
N ALA A 109 12.35 2.65 5.54
CA ALA A 109 12.18 3.45 4.33
C ALA A 109 12.50 4.94 4.62
N ILE A 110 11.93 5.50 5.69
CA ILE A 110 12.17 6.89 6.09
C ILE A 110 13.64 7.13 6.46
N SER A 111 14.31 6.17 7.09
CA SER A 111 15.74 6.29 7.40
C SER A 111 16.62 6.42 6.14
N LEU A 112 16.16 5.91 5.01
CA LEU A 112 16.88 5.90 3.74
C LEU A 112 16.51 7.10 2.84
N THR A 113 15.26 7.55 2.88
CA THR A 113 14.75 8.60 1.98
C THR A 113 14.55 9.95 2.64
N GLY A 114 14.49 10.00 3.98
CA GLY A 114 13.85 11.07 4.71
C GLY A 114 12.32 10.99 4.61
N VAL A 115 11.64 11.92 5.31
CA VAL A 115 10.18 12.05 5.23
C VAL A 115 9.80 12.81 3.95
N PRO A 116 8.99 12.23 3.05
CA PRO A 116 8.53 12.93 1.85
C PRO A 116 7.79 14.24 2.18
N LYS A 117 7.98 15.27 1.36
CA LYS A 117 7.17 16.51 1.45
C LYS A 117 5.70 16.15 1.19
N PRO A 118 4.75 16.56 2.04
CA PRO A 118 3.33 16.35 1.79
C PRO A 118 2.90 16.98 0.46
N ILE A 119 2.02 16.28 -0.27
CA ILE A 119 1.41 16.79 -1.51
C ILE A 119 0.31 17.79 -1.13
N GLU A 120 0.31 18.96 -1.75
CA GLU A 120 -0.77 19.93 -1.60
C GLU A 120 -1.88 19.62 -2.59
N PHE A 121 -3.10 19.45 -2.08
CA PHE A 121 -4.30 19.24 -2.89
C PHE A 121 -5.26 20.43 -2.75
N THR A 122 -6.04 20.71 -3.79
CA THR A 122 -7.18 21.63 -3.72
C THR A 122 -8.44 20.88 -3.24
N ASP A 123 -9.53 21.62 -3.03
CA ASP A 123 -10.83 21.01 -2.69
C ASP A 123 -11.53 20.31 -3.86
N LYS A 124 -11.03 20.47 -5.08
CA LYS A 124 -11.66 19.90 -6.27
C LYS A 124 -11.43 18.38 -6.34
N ILE A 125 -12.52 17.62 -6.30
CA ILE A 125 -12.50 16.18 -6.56
C ILE A 125 -12.34 15.94 -8.07
N VAL A 126 -11.33 15.14 -8.45
CA VAL A 126 -11.02 14.77 -9.85
C VAL A 126 -11.21 13.27 -10.12
N GLY A 127 -11.44 12.47 -9.08
CA GLY A 127 -11.76 11.05 -9.20
C GLY A 127 -12.49 10.53 -7.97
N VAL A 128 -13.36 9.54 -8.17
CA VAL A 128 -14.06 8.83 -7.10
C VAL A 128 -13.67 7.36 -7.18
N ILE A 129 -13.09 6.83 -6.11
CA ILE A 129 -12.71 5.43 -6.02
C ILE A 129 -13.91 4.66 -5.49
N ARG A 130 -14.50 3.83 -6.35
CA ARG A 130 -15.55 2.90 -5.96
C ARG A 130 -14.95 1.57 -5.60
N TYR A 131 -15.37 1.01 -4.47
CA TYR A 131 -15.05 -0.36 -4.11
C TYR A 131 -15.89 -1.34 -4.92
N ARG A 132 -15.53 -2.62 -4.88
CA ARG A 132 -16.16 -3.69 -5.65
C ARG A 132 -17.65 -3.90 -5.37
N ASP A 133 -18.13 -3.45 -4.20
CA ASP A 133 -19.55 -3.47 -3.81
C ASP A 133 -20.33 -2.22 -4.27
N GLY A 134 -19.65 -1.29 -4.95
CA GLY A 134 -20.22 -0.04 -5.44
C GLY A 134 -20.20 1.11 -4.43
N SER A 135 -19.79 0.89 -3.18
CA SER A 135 -19.57 1.97 -2.20
C SER A 135 -18.39 2.87 -2.63
N VAL A 136 -18.34 4.09 -2.08
CA VAL A 136 -17.19 4.99 -2.29
C VAL A 136 -16.20 4.77 -1.16
N ILE A 137 -14.98 4.34 -1.51
CA ILE A 137 -13.93 4.02 -0.54
C ILE A 137 -12.93 5.17 -0.37
N ASP A 138 -12.75 5.99 -1.41
CA ASP A 138 -11.89 7.18 -1.37
C ASP A 138 -12.20 8.15 -2.53
N THR A 139 -11.60 9.33 -2.49
CA THR A 139 -11.66 10.34 -3.55
C THR A 139 -10.28 10.86 -3.89
N VAL A 140 -10.00 11.09 -5.17
CA VAL A 140 -8.77 11.75 -5.63
C VAL A 140 -9.04 13.23 -5.80
N ARG A 141 -8.20 14.07 -5.19
CA ARG A 141 -8.28 15.54 -5.28
C ARG A 141 -7.26 16.09 -6.25
N GLN A 142 -7.56 17.24 -6.84
CA GLN A 142 -6.65 17.92 -7.77
C GLN A 142 -5.37 18.33 -7.03
N VAL A 143 -4.21 17.96 -7.58
CA VAL A 143 -2.91 18.45 -7.10
C VAL A 143 -2.81 19.95 -7.36
N LYS A 144 -2.33 20.71 -6.39
CA LYS A 144 -2.11 22.15 -6.53
C LYS A 144 -0.85 22.38 -7.38
N GLU A 145 -1.00 23.07 -8.51
CA GLU A 145 0.14 23.47 -9.34
C GLU A 145 0.95 24.55 -8.60
N GLU A 146 2.29 24.41 -8.57
CA GLU A 146 3.17 25.50 -8.17
C GLU A 146 3.12 26.55 -9.29
N VAL A 147 2.59 27.73 -8.99
CA VAL A 147 2.56 28.89 -9.89
C VAL A 147 3.93 29.53 -9.98
#